data_AF-H3ZQY2-F1
#
_entry.id   AF-H3ZQY2-F1
#
_cell.length_a   1.000
_cell.length_b   1.000
_cell.length_c   1.000
_cell.angle_alpha   90.00
_cell.angle_beta   90.00
_cell.angle_gamma   90.00
#
_symmetry.space_group_name_H-M   'P 1'
#
loop_
_entity.id
_entity.type
_entity.pdbx_description
1 polymer ?
#
loop_
_entity_poly.entity_id
_entity_poly.type
_entity_poly.pdbx_seq_one_letter_code
_entity_poly.pdbx_strand_id
1 'polypeptide(L)'
;MENKNVFALIVVIAFLGFVVNYYTDHYRGGEIYEAANRGFTLLTQGFNVTVFVETVDGKTLEGELFSVSGSTIYIIKDGKTLAIGGPSATKEDIRAKHIEIKAKGSVYVYELPPRSGKCSEVIEQLKVDAYSERFSGIIFVKGLTDPIEIGKLKYNVDYLTYGSIDVKQSLQDGVILTAGMVPIEMLEKYIGDKEVYMYGTLYVNSEERNLPLRVLGVKTL
;
A
#
# COMPACT_ATOMS: atom_id res chain seq x y z
N MET A 1 -38.67 29.04 44.58
CA MET A 1 -37.48 28.44 45.22
C MET A 1 -37.10 27.10 44.56
N GLU A 2 -38.04 26.38 43.94
CA GLU A 2 -37.80 25.13 43.18
C GLU A 2 -36.83 25.27 41.99
N ASN A 3 -36.88 26.36 41.23
CA ASN A 3 -36.04 26.51 40.02
C ASN A 3 -34.53 26.60 40.28
N LYS A 4 -34.10 27.03 41.48
CA LYS A 4 -32.67 27.11 41.82
C LYS A 4 -32.04 25.74 41.99
N ASN A 5 -32.79 24.79 42.55
CA ASN A 5 -32.32 23.42 42.75
C ASN A 5 -32.24 22.65 41.43
N VAL A 6 -33.19 22.88 40.53
CA VAL A 6 -33.16 22.31 39.17
C VAL A 6 -31.99 22.87 38.36
N PHE A 7 -31.75 24.17 38.43
CA PHE A 7 -30.62 24.80 37.76
C PHE A 7 -29.26 24.28 38.29
N ALA A 8 -29.10 24.18 39.61
CA ALA A 8 -27.90 23.63 40.21
C ALA A 8 -27.64 22.18 39.78
N LEU A 9 -28.69 21.35 39.68
CA LEU A 9 -28.59 19.98 39.20
C LEU A 9 -28.12 19.91 37.74
N ILE A 10 -28.65 20.77 36.87
CA ILE A 10 -28.24 20.84 35.45
C ILE A 10 -26.76 21.22 35.34
N VAL A 11 -26.30 22.20 36.14
CA VAL A 11 -24.89 22.62 36.14
C VAL A 11 -23.98 21.49 36.61
N VAL A 12 -24.38 20.74 37.64
CA VAL A 12 -23.61 19.58 38.14
C VAL A 12 -23.55 18.47 37.09
N ILE A 13 -24.66 18.15 36.42
CA ILE A 13 -24.69 17.15 35.34
C ILE A 13 -23.82 17.59 34.15
N ALA A 14 -23.89 18.86 33.76
CA ALA A 14 -23.07 19.40 32.68
C ALA A 14 -21.57 19.36 33.03
N PHE A 15 -21.23 19.70 34.28
CA PHE A 15 -19.85 19.65 34.76
C PHE A 15 -19.34 18.20 34.85
N LEU A 16 -20.15 17.28 35.36
CA LEU A 16 -19.83 15.84 35.33
C LEU A 16 -19.67 15.32 33.91
N GLY A 17 -20.54 15.73 32.99
CA GLY A 17 -20.42 15.40 31.57
C GLY A 17 -19.12 15.91 30.96
N PHE A 18 -18.71 17.14 31.30
CA PHE A 18 -17.43 17.73 30.86
C PHE A 18 -16.22 17.00 31.45
N VAL A 19 -16.24 16.69 32.74
CA VAL A 19 -15.15 15.96 33.42
C VAL A 19 -15.05 14.54 32.87
N VAL A 20 -16.17 13.83 32.71
CA VAL A 20 -16.17 12.49 32.11
C VAL A 20 -15.62 12.55 30.69
N ASN A 21 -16.02 13.51 29.86
CA ASN A 21 -15.51 13.67 28.49
C ASN A 21 -14.03 14.06 28.43
N TYR A 22 -13.54 14.82 29.42
CA TYR A 22 -12.13 15.18 29.54
C TYR A 22 -11.25 13.98 29.93
N TYR A 23 -11.78 13.06 30.75
CA TYR A 23 -11.04 11.89 31.24
C TYR A 23 -11.32 10.59 30.49
N THR A 24 -12.38 10.52 29.69
CA THR A 24 -12.51 9.45 28.70
C THR A 24 -11.65 9.84 27.52
N ASP A 25 -10.51 9.15 27.38
CA ASP A 25 -9.81 9.06 26.10
C ASP A 25 -10.82 8.58 25.07
N HIS A 26 -11.44 9.51 24.35
CA HIS A 26 -12.19 9.21 23.16
C HIS A 26 -11.16 8.72 22.17
N TYR A 27 -10.89 7.42 22.22
CA TYR A 27 -10.16 6.74 21.20
C TYR A 27 -11.04 6.78 19.95
N ARG A 28 -10.83 7.82 19.15
CA ARG A 28 -11.65 8.11 17.98
C ARG A 28 -11.33 7.00 16.99
N GLY A 29 -12.29 6.12 16.70
CA GLY A 29 -12.20 5.21 15.55
C GLY A 29 -11.85 5.91 14.22
N GLY A 30 -11.92 7.25 14.18
CA GLY A 30 -11.37 8.08 13.10
C GLY A 30 -9.86 8.00 12.93
N GLU A 31 -9.05 7.79 13.97
CA GLU A 31 -7.58 7.79 13.86
C GLU A 31 -7.06 6.63 13.00
N ILE A 32 -7.64 5.44 13.16
CA ILE A 32 -7.29 4.30 12.29
C ILE A 32 -7.78 4.52 10.86
N TYR A 33 -8.94 5.15 10.68
CA TYR A 33 -9.46 5.45 9.35
C TYR A 33 -8.61 6.51 8.64
N GLU A 34 -8.16 7.53 9.35
CA GLU A 34 -7.23 8.54 8.85
C GLU A 34 -5.87 7.94 8.52
N ALA A 35 -5.32 7.08 9.38
CA ALA A 35 -4.08 6.36 9.12
C ALA A 35 -4.22 5.45 7.89
N ALA A 36 -5.31 4.67 7.81
CA ALA A 36 -5.62 3.81 6.68
C ALA A 36 -5.70 4.61 5.36
N ASN A 37 -6.46 5.69 5.34
CA ASN A 37 -6.61 6.56 4.15
C ASN A 37 -5.30 7.24 3.76
N ARG A 38 -4.52 7.72 4.73
CA ARG A 38 -3.21 8.32 4.47
C ARG A 38 -2.25 7.29 3.88
N GLY A 39 -2.17 6.10 4.48
CA GLY A 39 -1.37 4.99 3.98
C GLY A 39 -1.76 4.58 2.56
N PHE A 40 -3.07 4.42 2.32
CA PHE A 40 -3.61 4.10 0.99
C PHE A 40 -3.25 5.16 -0.05
N THR A 41 -3.39 6.43 0.29
CA THR A 41 -3.06 7.55 -0.60
C THR A 41 -1.57 7.55 -0.95
N LEU A 42 -0.69 7.33 0.02
CA LEU A 42 0.75 7.26 -0.24
C LEU A 42 1.12 6.02 -1.09
N LEU A 43 0.50 4.86 -0.84
CA LEU A 43 0.69 3.67 -1.66
C LEU A 43 0.25 3.87 -3.12
N THR A 44 -0.95 4.42 -3.35
CA THR A 44 -1.42 4.74 -4.71
C THR A 44 -0.52 5.74 -5.43
N GLN A 45 0.21 6.55 -4.69
CA GLN A 45 1.16 7.49 -5.25
C GLN A 45 2.50 6.83 -5.63
N GLY A 46 2.78 5.63 -5.13
CA GLY A 46 4.01 4.87 -5.42
C GLY A 46 5.04 4.93 -4.30
N PHE A 47 4.70 5.48 -3.12
CA PHE A 47 5.60 5.45 -1.97
C PHE A 47 5.68 4.05 -1.37
N ASN A 48 6.86 3.71 -0.84
CA ASN A 48 6.97 2.70 0.21
C ASN A 48 6.52 3.33 1.54
N VAL A 49 5.68 2.61 2.27
CA VAL A 49 5.01 3.15 3.46
C VAL A 49 5.29 2.21 4.62
N THR A 50 5.81 2.76 5.70
CA THR A 50 6.05 2.04 6.96
C THR A 50 4.94 2.39 7.94
N VAL A 51 4.36 1.36 8.57
CA VAL A 51 3.34 1.49 9.60
C VAL A 51 3.97 1.17 10.95
N PHE A 52 3.90 2.13 11.86
CA PHE A 52 4.23 1.94 13.27
C PHE A 52 2.94 1.78 14.05
N VAL A 53 2.88 0.75 14.89
CA VAL A 53 1.70 0.43 15.69
C VAL A 53 2.10 0.29 17.15
N GLU A 54 1.41 1.02 18.03
CA GLU A 54 1.34 0.72 19.46
C GLU A 54 0.09 -0.13 19.69
N THR A 55 0.24 -1.29 20.32
CA THR A 55 -0.87 -2.19 20.60
C THR A 55 -1.56 -1.82 21.92
N VAL A 56 -2.79 -2.30 22.12
CA VAL A 56 -3.55 -2.09 23.38
C VAL A 56 -2.86 -2.67 24.62
N ASP A 57 -1.96 -3.64 24.46
CA ASP A 57 -1.11 -4.20 25.52
C ASP A 57 0.25 -3.49 25.67
N GLY A 58 0.46 -2.35 24.98
CA GLY A 58 1.63 -1.50 25.12
C GLY A 58 2.88 -1.96 24.37
N LYS A 59 2.75 -2.89 23.41
CA LYS A 59 3.85 -3.31 22.54
C LYS A 59 3.91 -2.42 21.32
N THR A 60 5.11 -2.19 20.80
CA THR A 60 5.32 -1.48 19.55
C THR A 60 5.76 -2.44 18.46
N LEU A 61 5.22 -2.31 17.26
CA LEU A 61 5.65 -3.05 16.09
C LEU A 61 5.68 -2.14 14.86
N GLU A 62 6.62 -2.46 13.98
CA GLU A 62 6.79 -1.84 12.68
C GLU A 62 6.60 -2.89 11.58
N GLY A 63 5.98 -2.50 10.47
CA GLY A 63 5.88 -3.31 9.25
C GLY A 63 5.62 -2.45 8.03
N GLU A 64 5.85 -3.02 6.85
CA GLU A 64 5.60 -2.33 5.57
C GLU A 64 4.12 -2.42 5.22
N LEU A 65 3.52 -1.30 4.86
CA LEU A 65 2.12 -1.23 4.46
C LEU A 65 1.93 -2.03 3.17
N PHE A 66 1.07 -3.03 3.28
CA PHE A 66 0.78 -3.95 2.21
C PHE A 66 -0.47 -3.52 1.44
N SER A 67 -1.57 -3.36 2.16
CA SER A 67 -2.86 -2.96 1.61
C SER A 67 -3.76 -2.38 2.69
N VAL A 68 -4.87 -1.79 2.28
CA VAL A 68 -5.89 -1.24 3.17
C VAL A 68 -7.26 -1.70 2.70
N SER A 69 -8.09 -2.19 3.62
CA SER A 69 -9.48 -2.56 3.34
C SER A 69 -10.40 -1.92 4.38
N GLY A 70 -11.11 -0.86 3.98
CA GLY A 70 -11.89 -0.04 4.91
C GLY A 70 -10.99 0.59 5.98
N SER A 71 -11.19 0.22 7.24
CA SER A 71 -10.34 0.65 8.36
C SER A 71 -9.26 -0.36 8.74
N THR A 72 -9.18 -1.51 8.07
CA THR A 72 -8.18 -2.54 8.36
C THR A 72 -6.92 -2.28 7.55
N ILE A 73 -5.79 -2.22 8.25
CA ILE A 73 -4.46 -2.01 7.66
C ILE A 73 -3.74 -3.35 7.62
N TYR A 74 -3.27 -3.77 6.45
CA TYR A 74 -2.46 -4.96 6.32
C TYR A 74 -1.01 -4.56 6.20
N ILE A 75 -0.13 -5.19 6.99
CA ILE A 75 1.31 -4.99 6.92
C ILE A 75 2.02 -6.30 6.61
N ILE A 76 3.18 -6.22 5.99
CA ILE A 76 4.14 -7.32 5.94
C ILE A 76 5.19 -7.10 7.02
N LYS A 77 5.38 -8.11 7.86
CA LYS A 77 6.43 -8.17 8.88
C LYS A 77 7.01 -9.58 8.90
N ASP A 78 8.33 -9.71 8.79
CA ASP A 78 9.04 -11.00 8.81
C ASP A 78 8.47 -12.01 7.80
N GLY A 79 8.05 -11.54 6.62
CA GLY A 79 7.46 -12.35 5.56
C GLY A 79 6.03 -12.84 5.82
N LYS A 80 5.35 -12.32 6.86
CA LYS A 80 3.95 -12.63 7.18
C LYS A 80 3.08 -11.39 7.01
N THR A 81 1.90 -11.58 6.43
CA THR A 81 0.86 -10.55 6.40
C THR A 81 0.13 -10.53 7.74
N LEU A 82 0.05 -9.36 8.37
CA LEU A 82 -0.66 -9.13 9.63
C LEU A 82 -1.75 -8.08 9.41
N ALA A 83 -2.95 -8.34 9.90
CA ALA A 83 -4.05 -7.40 9.90
C ALA A 83 -4.04 -6.57 11.19
N ILE A 84 -4.13 -5.25 11.04
CA ILE A 84 -4.19 -4.28 12.12
C ILE A 84 -5.58 -3.64 12.10
N GLY A 85 -6.27 -3.75 13.23
CA GLY A 85 -7.54 -3.10 13.47
C GLY A 85 -7.45 -2.09 14.62
N GLY A 86 -8.57 -1.42 14.88
CA GLY A 86 -8.67 -0.48 16.00
C GLY A 86 -8.54 -1.18 17.36
N PRO A 87 -8.65 -0.42 18.47
CA PRO A 87 -8.44 -0.99 19.82
C PRO A 87 -9.50 -2.03 20.19
N SER A 88 -10.70 -1.92 19.62
CA SER A 88 -11.82 -2.84 19.81
C SER A 88 -11.94 -3.90 18.70
N ALA A 89 -10.91 -4.05 17.86
CA ALA A 89 -10.89 -5.06 16.81
C ALA A 89 -11.04 -6.48 17.40
N THR A 90 -11.79 -7.33 16.69
CA THR A 90 -12.08 -8.71 17.10
C THR A 90 -11.68 -9.75 16.06
N LYS A 91 -11.40 -9.32 14.82
CA LYS A 91 -11.09 -10.21 13.69
C LYS A 91 -9.65 -10.06 13.21
N GLU A 92 -9.03 -8.92 13.48
CA GLU A 92 -7.67 -8.57 13.11
C GLU A 92 -6.64 -9.19 14.07
N ASP A 93 -5.44 -9.46 13.55
CA ASP A 93 -4.34 -10.06 14.31
C ASP A 93 -3.83 -9.13 15.41
N ILE A 94 -3.87 -7.82 15.16
CA ILE A 94 -3.33 -6.77 16.01
C ILE A 94 -4.42 -5.76 16.36
N ARG A 95 -4.61 -5.50 17.66
CA ARG A 95 -5.43 -4.40 18.18
C ARG A 95 -4.54 -3.19 18.45
N ALA A 96 -4.68 -2.15 17.63
CA ALA A 96 -3.88 -0.94 17.74
C ALA A 96 -4.52 0.09 18.67
N LYS A 97 -3.69 0.63 19.56
CA LYS A 97 -3.92 1.80 20.41
C LYS A 97 -3.12 3.03 19.94
N HIS A 98 -2.28 2.91 18.91
CA HIS A 98 -1.83 4.05 18.12
C HIS A 98 -1.33 3.55 16.77
N ILE A 99 -1.51 4.33 15.71
CA ILE A 99 -0.97 4.03 14.38
C ILE A 99 -0.34 5.28 13.80
N GLU A 100 0.93 5.17 13.44
CA GLU A 100 1.67 6.22 12.74
C GLU A 100 2.08 5.72 11.35
N ILE A 101 1.80 6.53 10.33
CA ILE A 101 2.15 6.24 8.94
C ILE A 101 3.36 7.08 8.55
N LYS A 102 4.46 6.42 8.19
CA LYS A 102 5.67 7.08 7.68
C LYS A 102 5.91 6.69 6.23
N ALA A 103 6.28 7.67 5.43
CA ALA A 103 6.86 7.50 4.11
C ALA A 103 8.08 8.41 4.02
N LYS A 104 8.98 8.12 3.07
CA LYS A 104 10.22 8.90 2.86
C LYS A 104 10.60 8.97 1.38
N GLY A 105 11.54 9.85 1.09
CA GLY A 105 11.99 10.16 -0.26
C GLY A 105 10.91 10.84 -1.12
N SER A 106 11.11 10.77 -2.42
CA SER A 106 10.19 11.23 -3.46
C SER A 106 9.84 10.07 -4.39
N VAL A 107 8.71 10.14 -5.07
CA VAL A 107 8.37 9.20 -6.15
C VAL A 107 8.66 9.86 -7.49
N TYR A 108 9.71 9.40 -8.16
CA TYR A 108 10.03 9.79 -9.53
C TYR A 108 9.21 8.93 -10.49
N VAL A 109 8.43 9.60 -11.34
CA VAL A 109 7.57 8.96 -12.34
C VAL A 109 8.27 9.07 -13.68
N TYR A 110 8.72 7.95 -14.23
CA TYR A 110 9.44 7.90 -15.50
C TYR A 110 8.55 7.33 -16.60
N GLU A 111 8.72 7.84 -17.83
CA GLU A 111 8.28 7.14 -19.02
C GLU A 111 9.21 5.96 -19.27
N LEU A 112 8.63 4.76 -19.36
CA LEU A 112 9.33 3.57 -19.82
C LEU A 112 9.07 3.43 -21.33
N PRO A 113 10.05 3.77 -22.20
CA PRO A 113 9.92 3.52 -23.63
C PRO A 113 9.83 2.01 -23.90
N PRO A 114 9.35 1.58 -25.07
CA PRO A 114 9.32 0.18 -25.45
C PRO A 114 10.65 -0.55 -25.20
N ARG A 115 10.57 -1.63 -24.43
CA ARG A 115 11.67 -2.56 -24.18
C ARG A 115 11.25 -3.95 -24.61
N SER A 116 12.20 -4.68 -25.20
CA SER A 116 12.04 -6.09 -25.57
C SER A 116 13.20 -6.89 -25.01
N GLY A 117 12.95 -8.18 -24.78
CA GLY A 117 13.97 -9.13 -24.36
C GLY A 117 13.47 -9.99 -23.21
N LYS A 118 14.37 -10.77 -22.63
CA LYS A 118 14.08 -11.55 -21.44
C LYS A 118 13.69 -10.62 -20.28
N CYS A 119 12.57 -10.90 -19.62
CA CYS A 119 11.99 -10.01 -18.63
C CYS A 119 12.96 -9.69 -17.47
N SER A 120 13.72 -10.67 -16.99
CA SER A 120 14.74 -10.44 -15.96
C SER A 120 15.81 -9.43 -16.40
N GLU A 121 16.24 -9.47 -17.67
CA GLU A 121 17.26 -8.56 -18.20
C GLU A 121 16.71 -7.14 -18.37
N VAL A 122 15.45 -7.02 -18.80
CA VAL A 122 14.77 -5.73 -18.88
C VAL A 122 14.61 -5.12 -17.49
N ILE A 123 14.20 -5.90 -16.49
CA ILE A 123 13.98 -5.44 -15.11
C ILE A 123 15.30 -5.03 -14.44
N GLU A 124 16.38 -5.78 -14.65
CA GLU A 124 17.70 -5.46 -14.08
C GLU A 124 18.20 -4.07 -14.51
N GLN A 125 17.86 -3.62 -15.72
CA GLN A 125 18.17 -2.26 -16.20
C GLN A 125 17.35 -1.15 -15.54
N LEU A 126 16.28 -1.51 -14.83
CA LEU A 126 15.35 -0.57 -14.17
C LEU A 126 15.55 -0.51 -12.66
N LYS A 127 16.24 -1.50 -12.08
CA LYS A 127 16.58 -1.52 -10.65
C LYS A 127 17.62 -0.47 -10.32
N VAL A 128 17.40 0.24 -9.22
CA VAL A 128 18.29 1.26 -8.67
C VAL A 128 18.24 1.20 -7.16
N ASP A 129 19.15 1.90 -6.47
CA ASP A 129 19.00 2.07 -5.02
C ASP A 129 17.76 2.94 -4.73
N ALA A 130 16.68 2.27 -4.34
CA ALA A 130 15.35 2.83 -4.13
C ALA A 130 14.62 2.08 -3.01
N TYR A 131 13.64 2.76 -2.42
CA TYR A 131 12.73 2.19 -1.43
C TYR A 131 11.65 1.30 -2.04
N SER A 132 11.29 1.54 -3.31
CA SER A 132 10.43 0.64 -4.10
C SER A 132 10.38 1.06 -5.57
N GLU A 133 10.26 0.08 -6.46
CA GLU A 133 10.02 0.27 -7.88
C GLU A 133 8.74 -0.45 -8.35
N ARG A 134 7.87 0.29 -9.05
CA ARG A 134 6.57 -0.23 -9.52
C ARG A 134 6.34 0.14 -10.98
N PHE A 135 5.74 -0.77 -11.72
CA PHE A 135 5.43 -0.62 -13.13
C PHE A 135 3.91 -0.53 -13.38
N SER A 136 3.53 0.41 -14.24
CA SER A 136 2.18 0.49 -14.81
C SER A 136 2.27 0.60 -16.33
N GLY A 137 1.55 -0.24 -17.07
CA GLY A 137 1.60 -0.22 -18.53
C GLY A 137 1.13 -1.50 -19.18
N ILE A 138 1.58 -1.71 -20.41
CA ILE A 138 1.26 -2.91 -21.19
C ILE A 138 2.50 -3.80 -21.24
N ILE A 139 2.26 -5.11 -21.09
CA ILE A 139 3.27 -6.15 -21.22
C ILE A 139 2.72 -7.22 -22.15
N PHE A 140 3.39 -7.47 -23.27
CA PHE A 140 3.23 -8.72 -23.99
C PHE A 140 4.23 -9.73 -23.43
N VAL A 141 3.77 -10.92 -23.08
CA VAL A 141 4.59 -12.01 -22.54
C VAL A 141 4.52 -13.20 -23.49
N LYS A 142 5.62 -13.48 -24.18
CA LYS A 142 5.72 -14.61 -25.11
C LYS A 142 5.92 -15.91 -24.34
N GLY A 143 5.21 -16.96 -24.74
CA GLY A 143 5.27 -18.28 -24.14
C GLY A 143 4.52 -18.41 -22.81
N LEU A 144 3.86 -17.36 -22.33
CA LEU A 144 2.91 -17.44 -21.21
C LEU A 144 1.51 -17.67 -21.76
N THR A 145 1.13 -18.94 -21.89
CA THR A 145 -0.16 -19.36 -22.44
C THR A 145 -0.97 -20.24 -21.48
N ASP A 146 -0.34 -20.80 -20.45
CA ASP A 146 -1.03 -21.60 -19.44
C ASP A 146 -1.92 -20.71 -18.55
N PRO A 147 -3.26 -20.91 -18.54
CA PRO A 147 -4.16 -20.17 -17.67
C PRO A 147 -3.81 -20.29 -16.18
N ILE A 148 -3.19 -21.39 -15.75
CA ILE A 148 -2.78 -21.59 -14.35
C ILE A 148 -1.60 -20.69 -14.00
N GLU A 149 -0.60 -20.57 -14.87
CA GLU A 149 0.53 -19.65 -14.66
C GLU A 149 0.05 -18.20 -14.64
N ILE A 150 -0.82 -17.82 -15.58
CA ILE A 150 -1.43 -16.49 -15.64
C ILE A 150 -2.25 -16.21 -14.38
N GLY A 151 -3.07 -17.17 -13.94
CA GLY A 151 -3.86 -17.08 -12.73
C GLY A 151 -3.01 -16.94 -11.47
N LYS A 152 -1.88 -17.66 -11.38
CA LYS A 152 -0.92 -17.50 -10.29
C LYS A 152 -0.28 -16.12 -10.28
N LEU A 153 0.19 -15.62 -11.43
CA LEU A 153 0.74 -14.26 -11.54
C LEU A 153 -0.29 -13.23 -11.06
N LYS A 154 -1.52 -13.28 -11.60
CA LYS A 154 -2.61 -12.37 -11.22
C LYS A 154 -2.92 -12.47 -9.74
N TYR A 155 -3.05 -13.67 -9.18
CA TYR A 155 -3.34 -13.86 -7.75
C TYR A 155 -2.24 -13.24 -6.88
N ASN A 156 -0.98 -13.51 -7.18
CA ASN A 156 0.12 -13.00 -6.36
C ASN A 156 0.26 -11.48 -6.47
N VAL A 157 0.00 -10.89 -7.63
CA VAL A 157 0.03 -9.43 -7.77
C VAL A 157 -1.19 -8.80 -7.10
N ASP A 158 -2.40 -9.22 -7.43
CA ASP A 158 -3.63 -8.58 -6.97
C ASP A 158 -3.88 -8.75 -5.46
N TYR A 159 -3.44 -9.88 -4.87
CA TYR A 159 -3.72 -10.20 -3.47
C TYR A 159 -2.48 -10.11 -2.57
N LEU A 160 -1.27 -10.23 -3.13
CA LEU A 160 -0.01 -10.13 -2.38
C LEU A 160 0.84 -8.92 -2.79
N THR A 161 0.27 -7.94 -3.51
CA THR A 161 0.82 -6.59 -3.68
C THR A 161 -0.29 -5.53 -3.69
N TYR A 162 0.10 -4.25 -3.74
CA TYR A 162 -0.81 -3.14 -4.08
C TYR A 162 -1.04 -3.00 -5.60
N GLY A 163 -0.35 -3.80 -6.41
CA GLY A 163 -0.47 -3.78 -7.86
C GLY A 163 -1.66 -4.59 -8.37
N SER A 164 -1.93 -4.45 -9.66
CA SER A 164 -2.92 -5.25 -10.37
C SER A 164 -2.41 -5.74 -11.72
N ILE A 165 -2.81 -6.96 -12.12
CA ILE A 165 -2.61 -7.49 -13.47
C ILE A 165 -3.93 -7.92 -14.08
N ASP A 166 -4.24 -7.39 -15.27
CA ASP A 166 -5.38 -7.81 -16.06
C ASP A 166 -4.96 -8.39 -17.41
N VAL A 167 -5.61 -9.50 -17.78
CA VAL A 167 -5.44 -10.11 -19.10
C VAL A 167 -6.29 -9.34 -20.10
N LYS A 168 -5.64 -8.68 -21.07
CA LYS A 168 -6.34 -7.99 -22.16
C LYS A 168 -6.69 -8.92 -23.29
N GLN A 169 -5.74 -9.77 -23.68
CA GLN A 169 -5.90 -10.67 -24.81
C GLN A 169 -4.96 -11.87 -24.68
N SER A 170 -5.51 -13.06 -24.85
CA SER A 170 -4.71 -14.28 -25.05
C SER A 170 -4.44 -14.49 -26.54
N LEU A 171 -3.19 -14.79 -26.88
CA LEU A 171 -2.72 -15.07 -28.22
C LEU A 171 -2.23 -16.53 -28.28
N GLN A 172 -1.96 -17.02 -29.49
CA GLN A 172 -1.51 -18.40 -29.68
C GLN A 172 -0.12 -18.64 -29.05
N ASP A 173 0.74 -17.62 -29.03
CA ASP A 173 2.13 -17.69 -28.58
C ASP A 173 2.42 -16.83 -27.35
N GLY A 174 1.40 -16.29 -26.67
CA GLY A 174 1.59 -15.46 -25.49
C GLY A 174 0.33 -14.75 -25.02
N VAL A 175 0.51 -13.74 -24.18
CA VAL A 175 -0.59 -12.97 -23.59
C VAL A 175 -0.25 -11.49 -23.48
N ILE A 176 -1.24 -10.63 -23.69
CA ILE A 176 -1.13 -9.19 -23.43
C ILE A 176 -1.75 -8.91 -22.06
N LEU A 177 -0.94 -8.36 -21.17
CA LEU A 177 -1.28 -7.96 -19.81
C LEU A 177 -1.31 -6.44 -19.70
N THR A 178 -2.20 -5.93 -18.85
CA THR A 178 -2.12 -4.57 -18.31
C THR A 178 -1.68 -4.66 -16.86
N ALA A 179 -0.61 -3.95 -16.52
CA ALA A 179 -0.09 -3.83 -15.17
C ALA A 179 -0.47 -2.45 -14.59
N GLY A 180 -0.87 -2.41 -13.33
CA GLY A 180 -1.05 -1.18 -12.57
C GLY A 180 -0.28 -1.26 -11.25
N MET A 181 0.71 -0.40 -11.06
CA MET A 181 1.52 -0.29 -9.83
C MET A 181 2.14 -1.64 -9.37
N VAL A 182 2.48 -2.51 -10.31
CA VAL A 182 3.02 -3.84 -10.01
C VAL A 182 4.49 -3.71 -9.59
N PRO A 183 4.91 -4.22 -8.42
CA PRO A 183 6.32 -4.27 -8.06
C PRO A 183 7.13 -5.02 -9.13
N ILE A 184 8.23 -4.43 -9.60
CA ILE A 184 8.98 -5.04 -10.71
C ILE A 184 9.58 -6.41 -10.32
N GLU A 185 9.91 -6.62 -9.05
CA GLU A 185 10.37 -7.91 -8.52
C GLU A 185 9.34 -9.03 -8.70
N MET A 186 8.04 -8.69 -8.69
CA MET A 186 6.99 -9.68 -8.93
C MET A 186 6.92 -10.06 -10.41
N LEU A 187 7.13 -9.11 -11.32
CA LEU A 187 7.27 -9.43 -12.74
C LEU A 187 8.48 -10.34 -12.96
N GLU A 188 9.62 -10.01 -12.36
CA GLU A 188 10.84 -10.83 -12.46
C GLU A 188 10.63 -12.25 -11.91
N LYS A 189 9.98 -12.38 -10.75
CA LYS A 189 9.74 -13.68 -10.11
C LYS A 189 8.86 -14.63 -10.93
N TYR A 190 7.81 -14.10 -11.57
CA TYR A 190 6.77 -14.93 -12.21
C TYR A 190 6.91 -15.03 -13.73
N ILE A 191 7.52 -14.03 -14.38
CA ILE A 191 7.71 -14.01 -15.84
C ILE A 191 9.15 -13.67 -16.24
N GLY A 192 10.11 -13.66 -15.30
CA GLY A 192 11.51 -13.30 -15.54
C GLY A 192 12.23 -14.13 -16.59
N ASP A 193 11.87 -15.41 -16.74
CA ASP A 193 12.42 -16.32 -17.74
C ASP A 193 11.80 -16.14 -19.15
N LYS A 194 10.69 -15.40 -19.26
CA LYS A 194 9.94 -15.20 -20.49
C LYS A 194 10.47 -14.00 -21.29
N GLU A 195 10.30 -14.08 -22.60
CA GLU A 195 10.51 -12.95 -23.50
C GLU A 195 9.32 -11.98 -23.40
N VAL A 196 9.60 -10.70 -23.24
CA VAL A 196 8.58 -9.65 -23.08
C VAL A 196 8.76 -8.52 -24.08
N TYR A 197 7.65 -7.83 -24.34
CA TYR A 197 7.64 -6.48 -24.89
C TYR A 197 6.82 -5.59 -23.94
N MET A 198 7.46 -4.62 -23.29
CA MET A 198 6.80 -3.78 -22.27
C MET A 198 7.06 -2.29 -22.48
N TYR A 199 6.05 -1.48 -22.15
CA TYR A 199 6.13 -0.02 -22.16
C TYR A 199 5.08 0.57 -21.22
N GLY A 200 5.35 1.77 -20.71
CA GLY A 200 4.43 2.45 -19.80
C GLY A 200 5.12 3.44 -18.89
N THR A 201 4.86 3.31 -17.60
CA THR A 201 5.34 4.21 -16.54
C THR A 201 6.04 3.41 -15.46
N LEU A 202 7.20 3.89 -15.03
CA LEU A 202 7.94 3.36 -13.88
C LEU A 202 7.89 4.36 -12.74
N TYR A 203 7.48 3.90 -11.56
CA TYR A 203 7.43 4.67 -10.32
C TYR A 203 8.60 4.21 -9.45
N VAL A 204 9.52 5.11 -9.13
CA VAL A 204 10.68 4.81 -8.28
C VAL A 204 10.62 5.70 -7.06
N ASN A 205 10.47 5.11 -5.88
CA ASN A 205 10.54 5.83 -4.63
C ASN A 205 11.99 5.88 -4.14
N SER A 206 12.62 7.05 -4.17
CA SER A 206 14.03 7.23 -3.78
C SER A 206 14.28 8.65 -3.27
N GLU A 207 15.45 8.89 -2.67
CA GLU A 207 15.83 10.24 -2.25
C GLU A 207 16.12 11.15 -3.47
N GLU A 208 16.81 10.61 -4.47
CA GLU A 208 17.24 11.35 -5.65
C GLU A 208 16.85 10.67 -6.96
N ARG A 209 16.93 11.44 -8.06
CA ARG A 209 16.72 10.91 -9.41
C ARG A 209 17.91 10.02 -9.79
N ASN A 210 17.59 8.81 -10.22
CA ASN A 210 18.53 7.71 -10.30
C ASN A 210 18.42 6.91 -11.61
N LEU A 211 17.49 7.26 -12.51
CA LEU A 211 17.38 6.67 -13.85
C LEU A 211 17.59 7.67 -14.99
N PRO A 212 18.30 7.28 -16.06
CA PRO A 212 18.47 8.07 -17.28
C PRO A 212 17.23 8.01 -18.19
N LEU A 213 16.03 7.98 -17.62
CA LEU A 213 14.76 8.00 -18.33
C LEU A 213 14.12 9.39 -18.30
N ARG A 214 13.17 9.63 -19.21
CA ARG A 214 12.39 10.87 -19.22
C ARG A 214 11.47 10.90 -17.99
N VAL A 215 11.63 11.92 -17.16
CA VAL A 215 10.77 12.15 -15.98
C VAL A 215 9.47 12.80 -16.44
N LEU A 216 8.34 12.18 -16.10
CA LEU A 216 6.99 12.68 -16.31
C LEU A 216 6.50 13.54 -15.14
N GLY A 217 6.99 13.27 -13.94
CA GLY A 217 6.66 14.02 -12.74
C GLY A 217 7.41 13.52 -11.51
N VAL A 218 7.32 14.30 -10.43
CA VAL A 218 7.86 13.96 -9.12
C VAL A 218 6.77 14.17 -8.09
N LYS A 219 6.55 13.20 -7.21
CA LYS A 219 5.64 13.32 -6.06
C LYS A 219 6.46 13.44 -4.79
N THR A 220 6.15 14.45 -4.00
CA THR A 220 6.78 14.71 -2.71
C THR A 220 5.73 14.57 -1.59
N LEU A 221 6.20 14.34 -0.37
CA LEU A 221 5.35 14.24 0.84
C LEU A 221 4.74 15.58 1.25
#